data_AF-B6YXY3-F1
#
_entry.id   AF-B6YXY3-F1
#
_cell.length_a   1.000
_cell.length_b   1.000
_cell.length_c   1.000
_cell.angle_alpha   90.00
_cell.angle_beta   90.00
_cell.angle_gamma   90.00
#
_symmetry.space_group_name_H-M   'P 1'
#
loop_
_entity.id
_entity.type
_entity.pdbx_description
1 polymer ?
#
loop_
_entity_poly.entity_id
_entity_poly.type
_entity_poly.pdbx_seq_one_letter_code
_entity_poly.pdbx_strand_id
1 'polypeptide(L)'
;MIETVLAIVAIILALALAGVSLIAYRKSHLRAALYLIIAFLLMAIKKILEALHLAAWIERDISIAVGGLEVIVLLLFVLALWKR
;
A
#
# COMPACT_ATOMS: atom_id res chain seq x y z
N MET A 1 -14.41 7.63 16.39
CA MET A 1 -14.31 8.95 15.73
C MET A 1 -12.87 9.30 15.36
N ILE A 2 -11.90 9.20 16.28
CA ILE A 2 -10.49 9.50 15.96
C ILE A 2 -9.86 8.47 14.99
N GLU A 3 -10.22 7.19 15.11
CA GLU A 3 -9.74 6.11 14.25
C GLU A 3 -10.16 6.28 12.79
N THR A 4 -11.41 6.70 12.56
CA THR A 4 -11.96 6.93 11.22
C THR A 4 -11.25 8.11 10.53
N VAL A 5 -10.95 9.18 11.29
CA VAL A 5 -10.18 10.32 10.79
C VAL A 5 -8.76 9.90 10.43
N LEU A 6 -8.10 9.11 11.29
CA LEU A 6 -6.75 8.61 11.02
C LEU A 6 -6.71 7.72 9.77
N ALA A 7 -7.74 6.88 9.58
CA ALA A 7 -7.85 6.01 8.40
C ALA A 7 -7.99 6.82 7.11
N ILE A 8 -8.81 7.86 7.11
CA ILE A 8 -8.99 8.77 5.96
C ILE A 8 -7.67 9.47 5.62
N VAL A 9 -6.97 10.01 6.63
CA VAL A 9 -5.67 10.67 6.42
C VAL A 9 -4.64 9.69 5.85
N ALA A 10 -4.59 8.46 6.37
CA ALA A 10 -3.70 7.42 5.87
C ALA A 10 -3.97 7.07 4.40
N ILE A 11 -5.24 6.94 3.99
CA ILE A 11 -5.63 6.68 2.61
C ILE A 11 -5.19 7.83 1.69
N ILE A 12 -5.42 9.08 2.09
CA ILE A 12 -5.02 10.26 1.30
C ILE A 12 -3.51 10.29 1.10
N LEU A 13 -2.73 10.05 2.15
CA LEU A 13 -1.27 10.01 2.08
C LEU A 13 -0.79 8.86 1.19
N ALA A 14 -1.38 7.67 1.32
CA ALA A 14 -1.04 6.52 0.48
C ALA A 14 -1.31 6.79 -1.00
N LEU A 15 -2.44 7.40 -1.34
CA LEU A 15 -2.77 7.77 -2.72
C LEU A 15 -1.83 8.84 -3.28
N ALA A 16 -1.48 9.85 -2.47
CA ALA A 16 -0.51 10.88 -2.87
C ALA A 16 0.86 10.27 -3.16
N LEU A 17 1.35 9.38 -2.29
CA LEU A 17 2.62 8.67 -2.47
C LEU A 17 2.61 7.72 -3.67
N ALA A 18 1.52 6.99 -3.89
CA ALA A 18 1.33 6.18 -5.09
C ALA A 18 1.38 7.06 -6.35
N GLY A 19 0.74 8.24 -6.34
CA GLY A 19 0.79 9.19 -7.45
C GLY A 19 2.20 9.70 -7.74
N VAL A 20 2.93 10.15 -6.72
CA VAL A 20 4.33 10.59 -6.85
C VAL A 20 5.20 9.46 -7.41
N SER A 21 5.00 8.24 -6.92
CA SER A 21 5.77 7.09 -7.37
C SER A 21 5.42 6.67 -8.82
N LEU A 22 4.17 6.84 -9.26
CA LEU A 22 3.77 6.64 -10.66
C LEU A 22 4.46 7.64 -11.60
N ILE A 23 4.52 8.92 -11.19
CA ILE A 23 5.22 9.96 -11.94
C ILE A 23 6.72 9.62 -12.04
N ALA A 24 7.34 9.18 -10.95
CA ALA A 24 8.74 8.77 -10.92
C ALA A 24 9.02 7.54 -11.80
N TYR A 25 8.10 6.55 -11.80
CA TYR A 25 8.19 5.37 -12.66
C TYR A 25 8.16 5.76 -14.15
N ARG A 26 7.22 6.64 -14.55
CA ARG A 26 7.09 7.09 -15.95
C ARG A 26 8.30 7.88 -16.44
N LYS A 27 8.94 8.69 -15.58
CA LYS A 27 10.10 9.50 -15.97
C LYS A 27 11.42 8.72 -15.98
N SER A 28 11.59 7.75 -15.08
CA SER A 28 12.90 7.13 -14.82
C SER A 28 12.95 5.61 -15.02
N HIS A 29 11.85 4.96 -15.44
CA HIS A 29 11.72 3.50 -15.55
C HIS A 29 12.22 2.72 -14.30
N LEU A 30 12.17 3.36 -13.14
CA LEU A 30 12.66 2.80 -11.88
C LEU A 30 11.67 1.75 -11.38
N ARG A 31 12.00 0.47 -11.53
CA ARG A 31 11.20 -0.67 -11.01
C ARG A 31 10.86 -0.50 -9.52
N ALA A 32 11.77 0.10 -8.75
CA ALA A 32 11.56 0.48 -7.36
C ALA A 32 10.31 1.35 -7.15
N ALA A 33 10.09 2.36 -8.00
CA ALA A 33 8.90 3.21 -7.90
C ALA A 33 7.61 2.39 -8.15
N LEU A 34 7.65 1.41 -9.05
CA LEU A 34 6.52 0.51 -9.30
C LEU A 34 6.15 -0.32 -8.07
N TYR A 35 7.14 -0.90 -7.38
CA TYR A 35 6.90 -1.64 -6.13
C TYR A 35 6.33 -0.74 -5.03
N LEU A 36 6.80 0.51 -4.94
CA LEU A 36 6.29 1.47 -3.98
C LEU A 36 4.79 1.78 -4.23
N ILE A 37 4.39 1.95 -5.50
CA ILE A 37 2.98 2.17 -5.89
C ILE A 37 2.11 0.99 -5.43
N ILE A 38 2.58 -0.24 -5.69
CA ILE A 38 1.84 -1.46 -5.35
C ILE A 38 1.68 -1.55 -3.83
N ALA A 39 2.73 -1.29 -3.05
CA ALA A 39 2.66 -1.27 -1.60
C ALA A 39 1.63 -0.25 -1.10
N PHE A 40 1.66 0.98 -1.60
CA PHE A 40 0.70 2.00 -1.21
C PHE A 40 -0.75 1.68 -1.61
N LEU A 41 -0.96 1.06 -2.77
CA LEU A 41 -2.29 0.59 -3.17
C LEU A 41 -2.82 -0.49 -2.23
N LEU A 42 -1.99 -1.47 -1.87
CA LEU A 42 -2.35 -2.51 -0.93
C LEU A 42 -2.70 -1.94 0.45
N MET A 43 -1.92 -0.96 0.93
CA MET A 43 -2.21 -0.21 2.15
C MET A 43 -3.58 0.47 2.11
N ALA A 44 -3.87 1.17 1.01
CA ALA A 44 -5.13 1.88 0.83
C ALA A 44 -6.32 0.92 0.78
N ILE A 45 -6.20 -0.20 0.05
CA ILE A 45 -7.23 -1.25 0.00
C ILE A 45 -7.48 -1.82 1.39
N LYS A 46 -6.42 -2.15 2.14
CA LYS A 46 -6.52 -2.64 3.51
C LYS A 46 -7.28 -1.66 4.40
N LYS A 47 -6.96 -0.38 4.34
CA LYS A 47 -7.64 0.64 5.15
C LYS A 47 -9.11 0.85 4.77
N ILE A 48 -9.46 0.71 3.49
CA ILE A 48 -10.86 0.74 3.05
C ILE A 48 -11.62 -0.46 3.61
N LEU A 49 -11.03 -1.66 3.56
CA LEU A 49 -11.66 -2.87 4.09
C LEU A 49 -11.88 -2.82 5.60
N GLU A 50 -10.91 -2.31 6.36
CA GLU A 50 -11.05 -2.04 7.80
C GLU A 50 -12.18 -1.02 8.06
N ALA A 51 -12.28 0.03 7.24
CA ALA A 51 -13.32 1.05 7.39
C ALA A 51 -14.74 0.52 7.12
N LEU A 52 -14.89 -0.47 6.23
CA LEU A 52 -16.18 -1.06 5.86
C LEU A 52 -16.80 -1.98 6.93
N HIS A 53 -16.12 -2.21 8.08
CA HIS A 53 -16.61 -3.05 9.18
C HIS A 53 -17.16 -4.40 8.67
N LEU A 54 -16.40 -5.05 7.80
CA LEU A 54 -16.70 -6.40 7.32
C LEU A 54 -16.80 -7.36 8.51
N ALA A 55 -17.53 -8.47 8.35
CA ALA A 55 -17.59 -9.50 9.39
C ALA A 55 -16.17 -9.86 9.86
N ALA A 56 -15.93 -9.86 11.18
CA ALA A 56 -14.58 -9.88 11.77
C ALA A 56 -13.69 -11.05 11.29
N TRP A 57 -14.29 -12.16 10.87
CA TRP A 57 -13.58 -13.29 10.25
C TRP A 57 -13.02 -12.96 8.87
N ILE A 58 -13.82 -12.30 8.03
CA ILE A 58 -13.45 -11.93 6.66
C ILE A 58 -12.43 -10.78 6.69
N GLU A 59 -12.60 -9.82 7.59
CA GLU A 59 -11.65 -8.72 7.78
C GLU A 59 -10.25 -9.24 8.13
N ARG A 60 -10.17 -10.21 9.06
CA ARG A 60 -8.91 -10.78 9.52
C ARG A 60 -8.17 -11.53 8.41
N ASP A 61 -8.85 -12.41 7.68
CA ASP A 61 -8.22 -13.20 6.63
C ASP A 61 -7.71 -12.32 5.48
N ILE A 62 -8.49 -11.31 5.06
CA ILE A 62 -8.07 -10.38 4.02
C ILE A 62 -6.96 -9.46 4.52
N SER A 63 -7.02 -8.98 5.76
CA SER A 63 -5.99 -8.13 6.36
C SER A 63 -4.63 -8.84 6.45
N ILE A 64 -4.63 -10.13 6.79
CA ILE A 64 -3.43 -10.98 6.82
C ILE A 64 -2.87 -11.17 5.40
N ALA A 65 -3.73 -11.51 4.43
CA ALA A 65 -3.31 -11.74 3.06
C ALA A 65 -2.73 -10.48 2.40
N VAL A 66 -3.42 -9.34 2.53
CA VAL A 66 -2.98 -8.04 1.99
C VAL A 66 -1.71 -7.56 2.68
N GLY A 67 -1.61 -7.70 4.01
CA GLY A 67 -0.39 -7.37 4.75
C GLY A 67 0.81 -8.23 4.36
N GLY A 68 0.60 -9.54 4.16
CA GLY A 68 1.66 -10.44 3.67
C GLY A 68 2.15 -10.03 2.27
N LEU A 69 1.22 -9.66 1.39
CA LEU A 69 1.55 -9.20 0.04
C LEU A 69 2.32 -7.87 0.07
N GLU A 70 1.96 -6.94 0.96
CA GLU A 70 2.70 -5.69 1.20
C GLU A 70 4.16 -5.96 1.56
N VAL A 71 4.40 -6.88 2.50
CA VAL A 71 5.75 -7.25 2.92
C VAL A 71 6.56 -7.82 1.76
N ILE A 72 5.97 -8.70 0.94
CA ILE A 72 6.63 -9.25 -0.25
C ILE A 72 7.00 -8.13 -1.23
N VAL A 73 6.09 -7.19 -1.46
CA VAL A 73 6.32 -6.05 -2.37
C VAL A 73 7.44 -5.14 -1.84
N LEU A 74 7.49 -4.89 -0.53
CA LEU A 74 8.57 -4.13 0.10
C LEU A 74 9.92 -4.87 0.03
N LEU A 75 9.93 -6.20 0.16
CA LEU A 75 11.14 -7.00 -0.04
C LEU A 75 11.65 -6.89 -1.50
N LEU A 76 10.74 -6.99 -2.47
CA LEU A 76 11.06 -6.79 -3.88
C LEU A 76 11.57 -5.37 -4.16
N PHE A 77 11.00 -4.37 -3.49
CA PHE A 77 11.48 -2.98 -3.53
C PHE A 77 12.93 -2.86 -3.04
N VAL A 78 13.24 -3.44 -1.88
CA VAL A 78 14.61 -3.44 -1.33
C VAL A 78 15.57 -4.18 -2.26
N LEU A 79 15.19 -5.34 -2.80
CA LEU A 79 16.01 -6.08 -3.77
C LEU A 79 16.25 -5.28 -5.05
N ALA A 80 15.24 -4.54 -5.52
CA ALA A 80 15.35 -3.68 -6.69
C ALA A 80 16.28 -2.47 -6.46
N LEU A 81 16.37 -1.98 -5.22
CA LEU A 81 17.33 -0.96 -4.82
C LEU A 81 18.75 -1.53 -4.64
N TRP A 82 18.90 -2.72 -4.06
CA TRP A 82 20.20 -3.35 -3.80
C TRP A 82 20.96 -3.72 -5.07
N LYS A 83 20.25 -4.10 -6.14
CA LYS A 83 20.86 -4.48 -7.43
C LYS A 83 21.37 -3.29 -8.27
N ARG A 84 21.31 -2.06 -7.76
CA ARG A 84 21.74 -0.84 -8.45
C ARG A 84 22.98 -0.26 -7.79
#